data_AF-A0A2G8SUJ6-F1
#
_entry.id   AF-A0A2G8SUJ6-F1
#
_cell.length_a   1.000
_cell.length_b   1.000
_cell.length_c   1.000
_cell.angle_alpha   90.00
_cell.angle_beta   90.00
_cell.angle_gamma   90.00
#
_symmetry.space_group_name_H-M   'P 1'
#
loop_
_entity.id
_entity.type
_entity.pdbx_description
1 polymer ?
#
loop_
_entity_poly.entity_id
_entity_poly.type
_entity_poly.pdbx_seq_one_letter_code
_entity_poly.pdbx_strand_id
1 'polypeptide(L)'
;MNAPTEETASIPSYTQKQLYELVADASSYPRFLPFCTGARVLKQQQPLSDPHGRLHMDVELTVGFMSFTETYVSKVTCRPYESVEAVAASSTPLFKSLNTIWRFQPASAQSPHPTAALSTPAEHIKTSTAARSQPSQGDGNPTLVTLDLSFAFANPVHAAVSSSVFGQVSKMMVKAFEERCLEIYGEGRA
;
A
#
# COMPACT_ATOMS: atom_id res chain seq x y z
N MET A 1 9.35 -13.02 21.27
CA MET A 1 9.20 -11.57 21.02
C MET A 1 9.06 -11.45 19.51
N ASN A 2 7.86 -11.20 18.99
CA ASN A 2 7.64 -11.19 17.54
C ASN A 2 8.03 -9.81 17.04
N ALA A 3 9.06 -9.72 16.20
CA ALA A 3 9.48 -8.46 15.60
C ALA A 3 8.45 -8.01 14.55
N PRO A 4 8.12 -6.72 14.46
CA PRO A 4 7.35 -6.20 13.34
C PRO A 4 8.14 -6.47 12.05
N THR A 5 7.48 -7.04 11.05
CA THR A 5 8.12 -7.32 9.75
C THR A 5 7.74 -6.20 8.80
N GLU A 6 8.65 -5.25 8.58
CA GLU A 6 8.43 -4.17 7.61
C GLU A 6 8.82 -4.67 6.22
N GLU A 7 7.94 -4.50 5.23
CA GLU A 7 8.25 -4.74 3.82
C GLU A 7 8.21 -3.40 3.07
N THR A 8 8.87 -3.32 1.92
CA THR A 8 8.79 -2.15 1.05
C THR A 8 8.84 -2.64 -0.39
N ALA A 9 7.87 -2.22 -1.19
CA ALA A 9 7.74 -2.63 -2.59
C ALA A 9 7.33 -1.44 -3.44
N SER A 10 7.97 -1.27 -4.60
CA SER A 10 7.77 -0.16 -5.55
C SER A 10 7.04 -0.62 -6.79
N ILE A 11 6.08 0.18 -7.29
CA ILE A 11 5.32 -0.09 -8.53
C ILE A 11 5.57 1.06 -9.52
N PRO A 12 6.52 0.93 -10.47
CA PRO A 12 7.07 2.07 -11.20
C PRO A 12 6.16 2.68 -12.28
N SER A 13 5.03 2.08 -12.64
CA SER A 13 4.32 2.42 -13.90
C SER A 13 3.00 3.17 -13.74
N TYR A 14 2.56 3.46 -12.51
CA TYR A 14 1.25 4.08 -12.26
C TYR A 14 1.36 5.36 -11.45
N THR A 15 0.39 6.26 -11.62
CA THR A 15 0.31 7.53 -10.89
C THR A 15 -0.13 7.31 -9.43
N GLN A 16 0.22 8.24 -8.53
CA GLN A 16 -0.26 8.23 -7.14
C GLN A 16 -1.78 8.13 -7.06
N LYS A 17 -2.50 8.77 -7.97
CA LYS A 17 -3.97 8.71 -8.07
C LYS A 17 -4.47 7.30 -8.37
N GLN A 18 -3.94 6.67 -9.41
CA GLN A 18 -4.36 5.32 -9.82
C GLN A 18 -4.10 4.28 -8.71
N LEU A 19 -2.95 4.38 -8.06
CA LEU A 19 -2.56 3.51 -6.97
C LEU A 19 -3.42 3.76 -5.72
N TYR A 20 -3.65 5.02 -5.37
CA TYR A 20 -4.55 5.39 -4.29
C TYR A 20 -5.96 4.87 -4.51
N GLU A 21 -6.54 5.07 -5.70
CA GLU A 21 -7.89 4.61 -6.03
C GLU A 21 -8.02 3.09 -5.92
N LEU A 22 -6.99 2.35 -6.35
CA LEU A 22 -6.96 0.90 -6.24
C LEU A 22 -6.87 0.42 -4.78
N VAL A 23 -5.98 1.02 -3.98
CA VAL A 23 -5.78 0.63 -2.56
C VAL A 23 -6.95 1.11 -1.68
N ALA A 24 -7.59 2.22 -2.02
CA ALA A 24 -8.76 2.70 -1.29
C ALA A 24 -10.02 1.84 -1.56
N ASP A 25 -10.10 1.16 -2.71
CA ASP A 25 -11.19 0.24 -3.05
C ASP A 25 -11.02 -1.13 -2.37
N ALA A 26 -11.07 -1.16 -1.04
CA ALA A 26 -10.90 -2.39 -0.27
C ALA A 26 -11.97 -3.46 -0.59
N SER A 27 -13.17 -3.06 -1.05
CA SER A 27 -14.23 -4.01 -1.42
C SER A 27 -13.86 -4.86 -2.65
N SER A 28 -12.92 -4.40 -3.47
CA SER A 28 -12.45 -5.13 -4.64
C SER A 28 -11.44 -6.24 -4.33
N TYR A 29 -10.85 -6.23 -3.14
CA TYR A 29 -9.73 -7.10 -2.77
C TYR A 29 -9.97 -8.60 -3.00
N PRO A 30 -11.17 -9.17 -2.73
CA PRO A 30 -11.41 -10.60 -2.96
C PRO A 30 -11.33 -11.02 -4.43
N ARG A 31 -11.37 -10.07 -5.36
CA ARG A 31 -11.32 -10.36 -6.80
C ARG A 31 -9.91 -10.64 -7.30
N PHE A 32 -8.88 -10.16 -6.61
CA PHE A 32 -7.50 -10.23 -7.11
C PHE A 32 -6.46 -10.59 -6.03
N LEU A 33 -6.73 -10.37 -4.74
CA LEU A 33 -5.79 -10.74 -3.70
C LEU A 33 -5.90 -12.24 -3.36
N PRO A 34 -4.78 -12.99 -3.38
CA PRO A 34 -4.80 -14.45 -3.25
C PRO A 34 -5.30 -14.96 -1.89
N PHE A 35 -5.21 -14.13 -0.85
CA PHE A 35 -5.61 -14.50 0.52
C PHE A 35 -6.84 -13.76 1.00
N CYS A 36 -7.37 -12.81 0.23
CA CYS A 36 -8.60 -12.11 0.58
C CYS A 36 -9.78 -12.91 0.01
N THR A 37 -10.58 -13.50 0.90
CA THR A 37 -11.76 -14.28 0.49
C THR A 37 -13.06 -13.49 0.63
N GLY A 38 -13.03 -12.37 1.35
CA GLY A 38 -14.16 -11.46 1.51
C GLY A 38 -13.70 -10.06 1.94
N ALA A 39 -14.41 -9.04 1.50
CA ALA A 39 -14.17 -7.66 1.90
C ALA A 39 -15.48 -6.88 1.87
N ARG A 40 -15.72 -6.07 2.90
CA ARG A 40 -16.92 -5.25 3.01
C ARG A 40 -16.61 -3.95 3.76
N VAL A 41 -16.96 -2.82 3.15
CA VAL A 41 -16.97 -1.52 3.85
C VAL A 41 -18.22 -1.47 4.75
N LEU A 42 -18.01 -1.44 6.06
CA LEU A 42 -19.07 -1.36 7.07
C LEU A 42 -19.54 0.08 7.29
N LYS A 43 -18.58 1.01 7.28
CA LYS A 43 -18.83 2.43 7.52
C LYS A 43 -17.88 3.25 6.66
N GLN A 44 -18.37 4.36 6.13
CA GLN A 44 -17.56 5.33 5.42
C GLN A 44 -17.96 6.74 5.86
N GLN A 45 -16.98 7.55 6.25
CA GLN A 45 -17.18 8.91 6.72
C GLN A 45 -16.10 9.80 6.13
N GLN A 46 -16.52 10.81 5.38
CA GLN A 46 -15.65 11.92 4.99
C GLN A 46 -16.07 13.13 5.81
N PRO A 47 -15.26 13.60 6.78
CA PRO A 47 -15.62 14.77 7.56
C PRO A 47 -15.71 15.99 6.63
N LEU A 48 -16.89 16.62 6.55
CA LEU A 48 -17.10 17.81 5.70
C LEU A 48 -16.15 18.97 6.04
N SER A 49 -15.66 19.00 7.28
CA SER A 49 -14.75 19.99 7.81
C SER A 49 -13.26 19.68 7.55
N ASP A 50 -12.93 18.59 6.87
CA ASP A 50 -11.53 18.25 6.58
C ASP A 50 -11.05 18.93 5.28
N PRO A 51 -10.17 19.95 5.37
CA PRO A 51 -9.68 20.65 4.19
C PRO A 51 -8.81 19.76 3.27
N HIS A 52 -8.37 18.60 3.75
CA HIS A 52 -7.57 17.63 3.00
C HIS A 52 -8.42 16.48 2.42
N GLY A 53 -9.73 16.45 2.69
CA GLY A 53 -10.64 15.45 2.13
C GLY A 53 -10.39 14.03 2.63
N ARG A 54 -9.82 13.85 3.84
CA ARG A 54 -9.54 12.53 4.42
C ARG A 54 -10.81 11.69 4.54
N LEU A 55 -10.66 10.40 4.22
CA LEU A 55 -11.72 9.41 4.31
C LEU A 55 -11.43 8.45 5.46
N HIS A 56 -12.39 8.28 6.35
CA HIS A 56 -12.35 7.24 7.38
C HIS A 56 -13.34 6.15 7.03
N MET A 57 -12.93 4.89 7.11
CA MET A 57 -13.81 3.77 6.87
C MET A 57 -13.53 2.63 7.84
N ASP A 58 -14.57 1.88 8.18
CA ASP A 58 -14.45 0.61 8.87
C ASP A 58 -14.60 -0.48 7.81
N VAL A 59 -13.56 -1.29 7.61
CA VAL A 59 -13.52 -2.33 6.58
C VAL A 59 -13.39 -3.69 7.24
N GLU A 60 -14.33 -4.57 6.97
CA GLU A 60 -14.24 -5.97 7.33
C GLU A 60 -13.52 -6.74 6.21
N LEU A 61 -12.45 -7.43 6.54
CA LEU A 61 -11.72 -8.31 5.64
C LEU A 61 -11.80 -9.74 6.17
N THR A 62 -12.04 -10.68 5.25
CA THR A 62 -11.93 -12.11 5.51
C THR A 62 -10.70 -12.63 4.79
N VAL A 63 -9.73 -13.11 5.56
CA VAL A 63 -8.48 -13.66 5.05
C VAL A 63 -8.47 -15.17 5.20
N GLY A 64 -8.14 -15.85 4.10
CA GLY A 64 -7.93 -17.30 4.07
C GLY A 64 -6.46 -17.59 3.87
N PHE A 65 -5.84 -18.30 4.81
CA PHE A 65 -4.46 -18.76 4.68
C PHE A 65 -4.35 -20.22 5.12
N MET A 66 -3.99 -21.11 4.18
CA MET A 66 -4.00 -22.56 4.35
C MET A 66 -5.38 -23.07 4.83
N SER A 67 -5.47 -23.66 6.02
CA SER A 67 -6.71 -24.18 6.61
C SER A 67 -7.42 -23.19 7.53
N PHE A 68 -6.92 -21.95 7.64
CA PHE A 68 -7.48 -20.93 8.51
C PHE A 68 -8.23 -19.89 7.70
N THR A 69 -9.43 -19.56 8.17
CA THR A 69 -10.21 -18.43 7.68
C THR A 69 -10.52 -17.53 8.87
N GLU A 70 -10.12 -16.27 8.77
CA GLU A 70 -10.29 -15.29 9.84
C GLU A 70 -10.96 -14.04 9.27
N THR A 71 -11.94 -13.51 9.98
CA THR A 71 -12.60 -12.24 9.64
C THR A 71 -12.28 -11.20 10.69
N TYR A 72 -11.84 -10.02 10.26
CA TYR A 72 -11.50 -8.91 11.14
C TYR A 72 -11.93 -7.58 10.57
N VAL A 73 -12.18 -6.62 11.46
CA VAL A 73 -12.50 -5.23 11.09
C VAL A 73 -11.25 -4.38 11.29
N SER A 74 -10.92 -3.59 10.26
CA SER A 74 -9.88 -2.56 10.30
C SER A 74 -10.49 -1.18 10.20
N LYS A 75 -9.95 -0.24 10.98
CA LYS A 75 -10.15 1.19 10.82
C LYS A 75 -9.17 1.68 9.78
N VAL A 76 -9.67 2.15 8.65
CA VAL A 76 -8.86 2.64 7.54
C VAL A 76 -8.98 4.16 7.45
N THR A 77 -7.84 4.82 7.32
CA THR A 77 -7.72 6.26 7.09
C THR A 77 -7.03 6.48 5.76
N CYS A 78 -7.77 7.02 4.79
CA CYS A 78 -7.24 7.37 3.48
C CYS A 78 -6.95 8.86 3.44
N ARG A 79 -5.70 9.21 3.12
CA ARG A 79 -5.24 10.55 2.77
C ARG A 79 -5.08 10.59 1.25
N PRO A 80 -5.91 11.37 0.54
CA PRO A 80 -5.88 11.40 -0.93
C PRO A 80 -4.47 11.55 -1.48
N TYR A 81 -4.06 10.60 -2.33
CA TYR A 81 -2.77 10.57 -3.06
C TYR A 81 -1.50 10.50 -2.19
N GLU A 82 -1.64 10.44 -0.86
CA GLU A 82 -0.51 10.39 0.08
C GLU A 82 -0.38 9.02 0.73
N SER A 83 -1.46 8.49 1.31
CA SER A 83 -1.39 7.25 2.07
C SER A 83 -2.75 6.60 2.33
N VAL A 84 -2.75 5.28 2.52
CA VAL A 84 -3.88 4.53 3.08
C VAL A 84 -3.35 3.72 4.27
N GLU A 85 -3.85 4.02 5.46
CA GLU A 85 -3.46 3.34 6.71
C GLU A 85 -4.63 2.51 7.23
N ALA A 86 -4.42 1.23 7.50
CA ALA A 86 -5.42 0.29 7.99
C ALA A 86 -4.95 -0.35 9.29
N VAL A 87 -5.68 -0.10 10.38
CA VAL A 87 -5.37 -0.63 11.71
C VAL A 87 -6.50 -1.56 12.15
N ALA A 88 -6.19 -2.84 12.43
CA ALA A 88 -7.19 -3.76 12.97
C ALA A 88 -7.79 -3.21 14.26
N ALA A 89 -9.12 -3.12 14.31
CA ALA A 89 -9.86 -2.42 15.37
C ALA A 89 -9.76 -3.10 16.75
N SER A 90 -9.34 -4.37 16.80
CA SER A 90 -9.14 -5.16 18.01
C SER A 90 -8.22 -6.35 17.75
N SER A 91 -7.68 -6.94 18.81
CA SER A 91 -7.02 -8.24 18.70
C SER A 91 -8.03 -9.28 18.22
N THR A 92 -7.68 -9.98 17.14
CA THR A 92 -8.44 -11.10 16.59
C THR A 92 -7.86 -12.41 17.15
N PRO A 93 -8.61 -13.51 17.11
CA PRO A 93 -8.08 -14.85 17.38
C PRO A 93 -6.74 -15.14 16.69
N LEU A 94 -6.54 -14.61 15.48
CA LEU A 94 -5.31 -14.80 14.71
C LEU A 94 -4.22 -13.75 15.03
N PHE A 95 -4.58 -12.47 15.12
CA PHE A 95 -3.65 -11.34 15.25
C PHE A 95 -3.87 -10.55 16.55
N LYS A 96 -2.81 -10.42 17.36
CA LYS A 96 -2.74 -9.42 18.45
C LYS A 96 -2.72 -8.00 17.90
N SER A 97 -1.99 -7.78 16.82
CA SER A 97 -1.94 -6.51 16.11
C SER A 97 -1.78 -6.79 14.62
N LEU A 98 -2.40 -5.94 13.80
CA LEU A 98 -2.24 -5.91 12.36
C LEU A 98 -2.43 -4.46 11.92
N ASN A 99 -1.36 -3.88 11.39
CA ASN A 99 -1.32 -2.53 10.83
C ASN A 99 -0.74 -2.62 9.42
N THR A 100 -1.36 -1.92 8.49
CA THR A 100 -0.92 -1.85 7.10
C THR A 100 -0.91 -0.39 6.66
N ILE A 101 0.24 0.10 6.20
CA ILE A 101 0.36 1.47 5.72
C ILE A 101 0.88 1.45 4.29
N TRP A 102 0.04 1.94 3.39
CA TRP A 102 0.40 2.25 2.01
C TRP A 102 0.82 3.71 1.94
N ARG A 103 1.99 4.00 1.38
CA ARG A 103 2.46 5.36 1.09
C ARG A 103 2.71 5.51 -0.40
N PHE A 104 2.30 6.63 -0.95
CA PHE A 104 2.48 6.97 -2.36
C PHE A 104 3.36 8.22 -2.44
N GLN A 105 4.57 8.08 -2.94
CA GLN A 105 5.53 9.17 -3.07
C GLN A 105 5.94 9.34 -4.54
N PRO A 106 6.16 10.56 -5.02
CA PRO A 106 6.83 10.74 -6.30
C PRO A 106 8.21 10.09 -6.22
N ALA A 107 8.56 9.20 -7.16
CA ALA A 107 9.89 8.62 -7.18
C ALA A 107 10.90 9.75 -7.41
N SER A 108 11.68 10.04 -6.37
CA SER A 108 12.80 10.95 -6.46
C SER A 108 14.05 10.14 -6.81
N ALA A 109 15.03 10.73 -7.49
CA ALA A 109 16.31 10.08 -7.80
C ALA A 109 17.11 9.60 -6.56
N GLN A 110 16.62 9.87 -5.34
CA GLN A 110 17.24 9.53 -4.06
C GLN A 110 16.54 8.37 -3.31
N SER A 111 15.56 7.70 -3.92
CA SER A 111 14.89 6.56 -3.29
C SER A 111 15.85 5.36 -3.15
N PRO A 112 15.76 4.56 -2.06
CA PRO A 112 16.69 3.46 -1.77
C PRO A 112 16.64 2.30 -2.78
N HIS A 113 15.68 2.32 -3.70
CA HIS A 113 15.68 1.49 -4.90
C HIS A 113 15.86 2.43 -6.11
N PRO A 114 17.10 2.70 -6.54
CA PRO A 114 17.32 3.46 -7.77
C PRO A 114 16.74 2.65 -8.92
N THR A 115 15.62 3.11 -9.48
CA THR A 115 15.18 2.76 -10.82
C THR A 115 16.40 2.91 -11.72
N ALA A 116 16.90 1.78 -12.24
CA ALA A 116 18.11 1.74 -13.04
C ALA A 116 18.03 2.82 -14.12
N ALA A 117 18.87 3.85 -13.97
CA ALA A 117 19.02 4.91 -14.93
C ALA A 117 19.56 4.30 -16.23
N LEU A 118 18.77 4.35 -17.29
CA LEU A 118 19.26 4.11 -18.64
C LEU A 118 18.73 5.19 -19.58
N SER A 119 19.70 5.90 -20.19
CA SER A 119 19.62 6.99 -21.18
C SER A 119 19.50 8.38 -20.54
N THR A 120 20.48 9.29 -20.57
CA THR A 120 21.43 9.69 -21.65
C THR A 120 22.61 10.50 -21.08
N PRO A 121 23.76 10.58 -21.78
CA PRO A 121 24.87 11.46 -21.41
C PRO A 121 24.70 12.86 -22.04
N ALA A 122 24.71 13.92 -21.22
CA ALA A 122 25.10 15.26 -21.65
C ALA A 122 25.55 16.11 -20.46
N GLU A 123 26.86 16.30 -20.37
CA GLU A 123 27.55 17.34 -19.62
C GLU A 123 26.93 18.75 -19.86
N HIS A 124 26.77 19.56 -18.82
CA HIS A 124 27.64 20.72 -18.50
C HIS A 124 26.92 21.80 -17.64
N ILE A 125 27.50 22.05 -16.44
CA ILE A 125 27.86 23.37 -15.89
C ILE A 125 26.78 24.35 -15.35
N LYS A 126 26.81 24.45 -14.00
CA LYS A 126 26.70 25.61 -13.08
C LYS A 126 25.40 26.45 -13.04
N THR A 127 24.80 26.57 -11.85
CA THR A 127 24.98 27.69 -10.88
C THR A 127 23.73 27.82 -10.00
N SER A 128 23.96 27.94 -8.69
CA SER A 128 23.03 28.28 -7.61
C SER A 128 22.03 29.40 -7.95
N THR A 129 20.77 29.33 -7.48
CA THR A 129 20.03 30.43 -6.81
C THR A 129 18.64 29.92 -6.36
N ALA A 130 18.28 30.27 -5.12
CA ALA A 130 17.02 29.94 -4.44
C ALA A 130 15.78 30.55 -5.11
N ALA A 131 14.68 29.79 -5.18
CA ALA A 131 13.33 30.34 -5.22
C ALA A 131 12.27 29.29 -4.84
N ARG A 132 11.55 29.62 -3.76
CA ARG A 132 10.19 29.21 -3.42
C ARG A 132 9.31 29.00 -4.67
N SER A 133 8.62 27.86 -4.78
CA SER A 133 7.28 27.69 -5.41
C SER A 133 6.83 26.22 -5.42
N GLN A 134 5.64 25.98 -4.84
CA GLN A 134 4.53 25.21 -5.44
C GLN A 134 4.71 23.68 -5.69
N PRO A 135 3.83 22.80 -5.17
CA PRO A 135 3.77 21.42 -5.65
C PRO A 135 3.19 21.43 -7.06
N SER A 136 4.06 21.19 -8.04
CA SER A 136 3.74 21.00 -9.44
C SER A 136 2.76 19.83 -9.60
N GLN A 137 1.66 20.09 -10.27
CA GLN A 137 0.77 19.06 -10.79
C GLN A 137 1.53 18.19 -11.80
N GLY A 138 1.57 16.88 -11.53
CA GLY A 138 1.49 15.82 -12.54
C GLY A 138 2.51 15.81 -13.68
N ASP A 139 3.81 15.77 -13.38
CA ASP A 139 4.77 15.19 -14.31
C ASP A 139 4.78 13.67 -14.13
N GLY A 140 4.84 12.91 -15.23
CA GLY A 140 4.81 11.45 -15.32
C GLY A 140 5.99 10.72 -14.67
N ASN A 141 6.49 11.24 -13.54
CA ASN A 141 7.48 10.57 -12.75
C ASN A 141 6.89 9.28 -12.16
N PRO A 142 7.67 8.17 -12.17
CA PRO A 142 7.24 6.91 -11.59
C PRO A 142 6.80 7.14 -10.13
N THR A 143 5.74 6.46 -9.67
CA THR A 143 5.32 6.56 -8.27
C THR A 143 6.03 5.49 -7.46
N LEU A 144 6.72 5.90 -6.39
CA LEU A 144 7.18 4.97 -5.38
C LEU A 144 6.00 4.62 -4.46
N VAL A 145 5.62 3.35 -4.48
CA VAL A 145 4.73 2.79 -3.46
C VAL A 145 5.59 2.25 -2.32
N THR A 146 5.06 2.23 -1.11
CA THR A 146 5.64 1.51 0.02
C THR A 146 4.51 0.84 0.77
N LEU A 147 4.65 -0.47 1.01
CA LEU A 147 3.70 -1.29 1.77
C LEU A 147 4.35 -1.71 3.09
N ASP A 148 4.05 -0.99 4.16
CA ASP A 148 4.48 -1.33 5.52
C ASP A 148 3.42 -2.25 6.16
N LEU A 149 3.78 -3.50 6.48
CA LEU A 149 2.86 -4.50 7.01
C LEU A 149 3.33 -5.03 8.38
N SER A 150 2.93 -4.34 9.44
CA SER A 150 3.28 -4.71 10.81
C SER A 150 2.21 -5.57 11.48
N PHE A 151 2.54 -6.81 11.88
CA PHE A 151 1.60 -7.71 12.56
C PHE A 151 2.24 -8.49 13.72
N ALA A 152 1.40 -8.99 14.62
CA ALA A 152 1.78 -9.96 15.65
C ALA A 152 0.70 -11.02 15.78
N PHE A 153 1.06 -12.30 15.63
CA PHE A 153 0.12 -13.39 15.86
C PHE A 153 -0.22 -13.55 17.35
N ALA A 154 -1.46 -13.96 17.62
CA ALA A 154 -1.90 -14.26 18.97
C ALA A 154 -1.21 -15.52 19.52
N ASN A 155 -1.02 -16.55 18.68
CA ASN A 155 -0.37 -17.81 19.05
C ASN A 155 1.07 -17.90 18.50
N PRO A 156 2.07 -18.22 19.32
CA PRO A 156 3.46 -18.44 18.89
C PRO A 156 3.63 -19.52 17.81
N VAL A 157 2.79 -20.56 17.80
CA VAL A 157 2.86 -21.62 16.77
C VAL A 157 2.43 -21.08 15.41
N HIS A 158 1.39 -20.23 15.36
CA HIS A 158 1.00 -19.56 14.12
C HIS A 158 2.14 -18.68 13.60
N ALA A 159 2.80 -17.93 14.49
CA ALA A 159 3.96 -17.09 14.14
C ALA A 159 5.11 -17.90 13.51
N ALA A 160 5.44 -19.05 14.10
CA ALA A 160 6.51 -19.91 13.61
C ALA A 160 6.22 -20.43 12.19
N VAL A 161 5.01 -20.96 11.96
CA VAL A 161 4.60 -21.52 10.66
C VAL A 161 4.46 -20.42 9.60
N SER A 162 3.93 -19.25 9.96
CA SER A 162 3.74 -18.14 9.03
C SER A 162 5.06 -17.46 8.64
N SER A 163 6.05 -17.43 9.53
CA SER A 163 7.31 -16.71 9.31
C SER A 163 8.08 -17.21 8.09
N SER A 164 8.03 -18.51 7.80
CA SER A 164 8.71 -19.11 6.64
C SER A 164 8.04 -18.82 5.29
N VAL A 165 6.78 -18.36 5.30
CA VAL A 165 5.97 -18.11 4.10
C VAL A 165 5.61 -16.63 3.93
N PHE A 166 5.85 -15.80 4.95
CA PHE A 166 5.48 -14.39 4.96
C PHE A 166 6.04 -13.61 3.77
N GLY A 167 7.36 -13.75 3.50
CA GLY A 167 7.99 -13.06 2.37
C GLY A 167 7.43 -13.48 1.01
N GLN A 168 6.82 -14.66 0.91
CA GLN A 168 6.12 -15.08 -0.30
C GLN A 168 4.72 -14.46 -0.38
N VAL A 169 4.00 -14.40 0.75
CA VAL A 169 2.67 -13.78 0.85
C VAL A 169 2.72 -12.32 0.42
N SER A 170 3.70 -11.56 0.92
CA SER A 170 3.78 -10.14 0.62
C SER A 170 4.18 -9.87 -0.84
N LYS A 171 5.14 -10.63 -1.39
CA LYS A 171 5.44 -10.61 -2.84
C LYS A 171 4.22 -10.94 -3.70
N MET A 172 3.40 -11.90 -3.27
CA MET A 172 2.15 -12.23 -3.96
C MET A 172 1.13 -11.10 -3.87
N MET A 173 1.02 -10.40 -2.74
CA MET A 173 0.16 -9.21 -2.62
C MET A 173 0.61 -8.10 -3.56
N VAL A 174 1.89 -7.73 -3.54
CA VAL A 174 2.45 -6.69 -4.43
C VAL A 174 2.18 -7.04 -5.89
N LYS A 175 2.50 -8.27 -6.30
CA LYS A 175 2.25 -8.74 -7.67
C LYS A 175 0.77 -8.69 -8.05
N ALA A 176 -0.13 -9.06 -7.14
CA ALA A 176 -1.56 -8.98 -7.37
C ALA A 176 -2.05 -7.52 -7.56
N PHE A 177 -1.49 -6.56 -6.82
CA PHE A 177 -1.76 -5.14 -7.05
C PHE A 177 -1.22 -4.66 -8.39
N GLU A 178 -0.01 -5.06 -8.78
CA GLU A 178 0.58 -4.72 -10.09
C GLU A 178 -0.27 -5.25 -11.25
N GLU A 179 -0.67 -6.53 -11.19
CA GLU A 179 -1.56 -7.16 -12.17
C GLU A 179 -2.91 -6.46 -12.20
N ARG A 180 -3.46 -6.09 -11.04
CA ARG A 180 -4.74 -5.40 -10.97
C ARG A 180 -4.67 -3.98 -11.54
N CYS A 181 -3.56 -3.27 -11.34
CA CYS A 181 -3.33 -2.00 -12.01
C CYS A 181 -3.29 -2.17 -13.54
N LEU A 182 -2.63 -3.23 -14.04
CA LEU A 182 -2.55 -3.52 -15.47
C LEU A 182 -3.94 -3.80 -16.06
N GLU A 183 -4.79 -4.54 -15.35
CA GLU A 183 -6.16 -4.84 -15.77
C GLU A 183 -7.06 -3.60 -15.85
N ILE A 184 -6.94 -2.66 -14.90
CA ILE A 184 -7.83 -1.49 -14.81
C ILE A 184 -7.32 -0.35 -15.71
N TYR A 185 -6.02 -0.11 -15.70
CA TYR A 185 -5.40 1.08 -16.31
C TYR A 185 -4.63 0.78 -17.59
N GLY A 186 -4.42 -0.49 -17.94
CA GLY A 186 -3.58 -0.92 -19.06
C GLY A 186 -2.09 -0.84 -18.73
N GLU A 187 -1.24 -1.08 -19.74
CA GLU A 187 0.20 -0.85 -19.61
C GLU A 187 0.42 0.61 -19.23
N GLY A 188 0.96 0.84 -18.02
CA GLY A 188 1.19 2.16 -17.47
C GLY A 188 1.93 3.03 -18.48
N ARG A 189 1.33 4.17 -18.86
CA ARG A 189 2.02 5.19 -19.65
C ARG A 189 3.08 5.82 -18.75
N ALA A 190 4.29 5.26 -18.80
CA ALA A 190 5.51 5.98 -18.45
C ALA A 190 5.72 7.17 -19.41
#